data_AF-A0A936LFS7-F1
#
_entry.id   AF-A0A936LFS7-F1
#
_cell.length_a   1.000
_cell.length_b   1.000
_cell.length_c   1.000
_cell.angle_alpha   90.00
_cell.angle_beta   90.00
_cell.angle_gamma   90.00
#
_symmetry.space_group_name_H-M   'P 1'
#
loop_
_entity.id
_entity.type
_entity.pdbx_description
1 polymer ?
#
loop_
_entity_poly.entity_id
_entity_poly.type
_entity_poly.pdbx_seq_one_letter_code
_entity_poly.pdbx_strand_id
1 'polypeptide(L)'
;MKTTVELPDDLYRRAKAAAVLRGQEFRELVEESLRRALEAPEGGALPPRLDSLMRKACGIVDSGIPDLGSDPDHLAGFGRDGRGNR
;
A
#
# COMPACT_ATOMS: atom_id res chain seq x y z
N MET A 1 -18.99 -6.86 25.38
CA MET A 1 -20.15 -7.68 24.99
C MET A 1 -19.64 -9.04 24.50
N LYS A 2 -20.39 -10.14 24.70
CA LYS A 2 -20.05 -11.44 24.12
C LYS A 2 -20.85 -11.63 22.84
N THR A 3 -20.17 -11.93 21.74
CA THR A 3 -20.78 -12.13 20.43
C THR A 3 -20.37 -13.48 19.90
N THR A 4 -21.33 -14.23 19.34
CA THR A 4 -21.08 -15.50 18.65
C THR A 4 -21.21 -15.26 17.16
N VAL A 5 -20.23 -15.74 16.40
CA VAL A 5 -20.17 -15.62 14.93
C VAL A 5 -19.85 -16.98 14.34
N GLU A 6 -20.49 -17.31 13.22
CA GLU A 6 -20.17 -18.52 12.46
C GLU A 6 -19.02 -18.22 11.49
N LEU A 7 -17.95 -19.02 11.55
CA LEU A 7 -16.82 -18.92 10.63
C LEU A 7 -16.61 -20.27 9.93
N PRO A 8 -16.33 -20.28 8.62
CA PRO A 8 -15.82 -21.47 7.95
C PRO A 8 -14.57 -22.01 8.67
N ASP A 9 -14.45 -23.32 8.83
CA ASP A 9 -13.35 -23.94 9.59
C ASP A 9 -11.97 -23.56 9.01
N ASP A 10 -11.84 -23.55 7.69
CA ASP A 10 -10.60 -23.14 7.00
C ASP A 10 -10.19 -21.70 7.34
N LEU A 11 -11.18 -20.80 7.45
CA LEU A 11 -10.93 -19.41 7.81
C LEU A 11 -10.50 -19.30 9.27
N TYR A 12 -11.18 -20.02 10.17
CA TYR A 12 -10.82 -20.08 11.59
C TYR A 12 -9.38 -20.58 11.78
N ARG A 13 -8.99 -21.69 11.14
CA ARG A 13 -7.64 -22.26 11.25
C ARG A 13 -6.57 -21.28 10.79
N ARG A 14 -6.76 -20.66 9.63
CA ARG A 14 -5.82 -19.66 9.08
C ARG A 14 -5.69 -18.44 9.98
N ALA A 15 -6.82 -17.91 10.45
CA ALA A 15 -6.83 -16.73 11.30
C ALA A 15 -6.21 -17.03 12.68
N LYS A 16 -6.45 -18.22 13.24
CA LYS A 16 -5.80 -18.66 14.48
C LYS A 16 -4.29 -18.81 14.32
N ALA A 17 -3.83 -19.41 13.22
CA ALA A 17 -2.40 -19.49 12.92
C ALA A 17 -1.77 -18.08 12.79
N ALA A 18 -2.46 -17.16 12.12
CA ALA A 18 -2.01 -15.77 12.00
C ALA A 18 -1.94 -15.04 13.36
N ALA A 19 -2.87 -15.31 14.28
CA ALA A 19 -2.83 -14.77 15.64
C ALA A 19 -1.59 -15.26 16.40
N VAL A 20 -1.31 -16.57 16.36
CA VAL A 20 -0.11 -17.17 16.99
C VAL A 20 1.17 -16.58 16.42
N LEU A 21 1.28 -16.46 15.10
CA LEU A 21 2.46 -15.87 14.44
C LEU A 21 2.70 -14.40 14.82
N ARG A 22 1.64 -13.68 15.15
CA ARG A 22 1.70 -12.28 15.60
C ARG A 22 1.89 -12.15 17.12
N GLY A 23 1.91 -13.26 17.86
CA GLY A 23 2.01 -13.26 19.31
C GLY A 23 0.81 -12.62 20.00
N GLN A 24 -0.37 -12.66 19.37
CA GLN A 24 -1.60 -12.06 19.89
C GLN A 24 -2.73 -13.08 20.03
N GLU A 25 -3.70 -12.78 20.88
CA GLU A 25 -4.86 -13.62 21.05
C GLU A 25 -5.78 -13.55 19.82
N PHE A 26 -6.49 -14.64 19.50
CA PHE A 26 -7.43 -14.66 18.37
C PHE A 26 -8.50 -13.56 18.50
N ARG A 27 -8.93 -13.29 19.74
CA ARG A 27 -9.88 -12.21 20.03
C ARG A 27 -9.33 -10.84 19.65
N GLU A 28 -8.07 -10.56 19.96
CA GLU A 28 -7.43 -9.28 19.65
C GLU A 28 -7.29 -9.10 18.13
N LEU A 29 -6.90 -10.15 17.42
CA LEU A 29 -6.88 -10.16 15.96
C LEU A 29 -8.25 -9.82 15.37
N VAL A 30 -9.33 -10.41 15.90
CA VAL A 30 -10.70 -10.17 15.43
C VAL A 30 -11.14 -8.73 15.72
N GLU A 31 -10.90 -8.22 16.93
CA GLU A 31 -11.24 -6.84 17.32
C GLU A 31 -10.48 -5.82 16.46
N GLU A 32 -9.17 -6.02 16.26
CA GLU A 32 -8.35 -5.17 15.40
C GLU A 32 -8.86 -5.19 13.95
N SER A 33 -9.15 -6.37 13.42
CA SER A 33 -9.62 -6.51 12.03
C SER A 33 -10.97 -5.83 11.82
N LEU A 34 -11.90 -5.97 12.77
CA LEU A 34 -13.19 -5.29 12.75
C LEU A 34 -13.03 -3.77 12.80
N ARG A 35 -12.16 -3.26 13.67
CA ARG A 35 -11.87 -1.82 13.76
C ARG A 35 -11.33 -1.29 12.43
N ARG A 36 -10.33 -1.96 11.86
CA ARG A 36 -9.76 -1.59 10.55
C ARG A 36 -10.79 -1.61 9.44
N ALA A 37 -11.70 -2.58 9.44
CA ALA A 37 -12.76 -2.68 8.43
C ALA A 37 -13.76 -1.51 8.52
N LEU A 38 -14.04 -1.03 9.75
CA LEU A 38 -14.95 0.10 9.98
C LEU A 38 -14.30 1.47 9.79
N GLU A 39 -12.98 1.58 10.04
CA GLU A 39 -12.22 2.82 9.82
C GLU A 39 -11.79 3.00 8.36
N ALA A 40 -11.77 1.93 7.57
CA ALA A 40 -11.50 2.02 6.15
C ALA A 40 -12.63 2.81 5.46
N PRO A 41 -12.32 3.86 4.68
CA PRO A 41 -13.35 4.57 3.92
C PRO A 41 -14.08 3.58 3.00
N GLU A 42 -15.42 3.62 3.03
CA GLU A 42 -16.25 2.83 2.12
C GLU A 42 -15.95 3.25 0.68
N GLY A 43 -15.12 2.45 0.03
CA GLY A 43 -14.52 2.81 -1.26
C GLY A 43 -13.01 2.79 -1.15
N GLY A 44 -12.44 1.60 -1.31
CA GLY A 44 -11.04 1.41 -1.64
C GLY A 44 -10.73 1.99 -3.02
N ALA A 45 -10.83 3.31 -3.16
CA ALA A 45 -10.10 4.01 -4.19
C ALA A 45 -8.63 3.77 -3.85
N LEU A 46 -8.02 2.82 -4.55
CA LEU A 46 -6.57 2.75 -4.66
C LEU A 46 -6.08 4.18 -4.82
N PRO A 47 -5.08 4.64 -4.03
CA PRO A 47 -4.51 5.96 -4.25
C PRO A 47 -4.21 6.08 -5.74
N PRO A 48 -4.60 7.19 -6.39
CA PRO A 48 -4.49 7.31 -7.83
C PRO A 48 -3.07 6.98 -8.21
N ARG A 49 -2.91 5.98 -9.09
CA ARG A 49 -1.58 5.51 -9.47
C ARG A 49 -0.80 6.69 -10.04
N LEU A 50 0.52 6.71 -9.79
CA LEU A 50 1.39 7.78 -10.24
C LEU A 50 1.24 8.02 -11.76
N ASP A 51 1.08 6.97 -12.57
CA ASP A 51 0.84 7.07 -14.02
C ASP A 51 -0.46 7.82 -14.37
N SER A 52 -1.54 7.61 -13.61
CA SER A 52 -2.81 8.32 -13.80
C SER A 52 -2.67 9.81 -13.48
N LEU A 53 -1.92 10.16 -12.42
CA LEU A 53 -1.68 11.55 -12.04
C LEU A 53 -0.76 12.26 -13.05
N MET A 54 0.28 11.57 -13.53
CA MET A 54 1.29 12.14 -14.43
C MET A 54 0.89 12.12 -15.90
N ARG A 55 -0.25 11.49 -16.27
CA ARG A 55 -0.71 11.38 -17.66
C ARG A 55 -0.77 12.72 -18.40
N LYS A 56 -1.16 13.80 -17.71
CA LYS A 56 -1.21 15.14 -18.30
C LYS A 56 0.16 15.79 -18.44
N ALA A 57 1.17 15.35 -17.68
CA ALA A 57 2.52 15.89 -17.69
C ALA A 57 3.46 15.16 -18.66
N CYS A 58 3.14 13.92 -19.05
CA CYS A 58 3.90 13.20 -20.07
C CYS A 58 3.88 13.96 -21.41
N GLY A 59 5.07 14.37 -21.88
CA GLY A 59 5.24 15.04 -23.17
C GLY A 59 4.78 16.51 -23.21
N ILE A 60 4.53 17.15 -22.06
CA ILE A 60 4.20 18.61 -22.02
C ILE A 60 5.34 19.48 -22.55
N VAL A 61 6.57 19.00 -22.47
CA VAL A 61 7.76 19.73 -22.94
C VAL A 61 8.30 19.03 -24.18
N ASP A 62 8.25 19.71 -25.31
CA ASP A 62 9.05 19.34 -26.48
C ASP A 62 10.47 19.86 -26.28
N SER A 63 11.36 18.99 -25.83
CA SER A 63 12.77 19.30 -25.60
C SER A 63 13.62 19.23 -26.88
N GLY A 64 13.08 18.71 -27.99
CA GLY A 64 13.86 18.32 -29.16
C GLY A 64 14.84 17.15 -28.92
N ILE A 65 14.83 16.56 -27.72
CA ILE A 65 15.69 15.44 -27.33
C ILE A 65 14.80 14.19 -27.21
N PRO A 66 15.04 13.12 -28.00
CA PRO A 66 14.17 11.94 -28.04
C PRO A 66 14.02 11.20 -26.71
N ASP A 67 15.06 11.25 -25.89
CA ASP A 67 15.11 10.56 -24.61
C ASP A 67 15.84 11.43 -23.57
N LEU A 68 15.07 11.94 -22.61
CA LEU A 68 15.56 12.67 -21.46
C LEU A 68 15.75 11.79 -20.22
N GLY A 69 15.30 10.54 -20.28
CA GLY A 69 15.12 9.67 -19.12
C GLY A 69 16.09 8.49 -19.06
N SER A 70 16.76 8.13 -20.15
CA SER A 70 17.66 6.96 -20.19
C SER A 70 19.12 7.29 -20.49
N ASP A 71 19.47 8.56 -20.70
CA ASP A 71 20.87 8.97 -20.85
C ASP A 71 21.60 8.93 -19.48
N PRO A 72 22.61 8.07 -19.31
CA PRO A 72 23.32 7.91 -18.05
C PRO A 72 24.09 9.17 -17.62
N ASP A 73 24.50 10.03 -18.55
CA ASP A 73 25.16 11.30 -18.22
C ASP A 73 24.17 12.30 -17.63
N HIS A 74 22.91 12.29 -18.08
CA HIS A 74 21.83 13.13 -17.52
C HIS A 74 21.33 12.68 -16.14
N LEU A 75 21.51 11.39 -15.82
CA LEU A 75 21.16 10.82 -14.51
C LEU A 75 22.33 10.82 -13.51
N ALA A 76 23.52 11.26 -13.93
CA ALA A 76 24.69 11.31 -13.08
C ALA A 76 24.45 12.22 -11.85
N GLY A 77 24.46 11.63 -10.66
CA GLY A 77 24.25 12.38 -9.41
C GLY A 77 22.78 12.50 -8.98
N PHE A 78 21.84 12.07 -9.81
CA PHE A 78 20.41 12.08 -9.47
C PHE A 78 20.13 11.24 -8.21
N GLY A 79 19.38 11.80 -7.26
CA GLY A 79 19.01 11.14 -6.00
C GLY A 79 20.12 11.02 -4.95
N ARG A 80 21.35 11.49 -5.20
CA ARG A 80 22.45 11.39 -4.21
C ARG A 80 22.32 12.37 -3.03
N ASP A 81 21.66 13.51 -3.25
CA ASP A 81 21.41 14.53 -2.22
C ASP A 81 20.03 14.41 -1.55
N GLY A 82 19.28 13.36 -1.90
CA GLY A 82 18.04 13.01 -1.23
C GLY A 82 18.34 12.55 0.20
N ARG A 83 18.41 13.48 1.14
CA ARG A 83 18.24 13.16 2.56
C ARG A 83 16.85 12.54 2.70
N GLY A 84 16.76 11.22 2.61
CA GLY A 84 15.58 10.48 3.02
C GLY A 84 15.27 10.93 4.44
N ASN A 85 14.08 11.50 4.65
CA ASN A 85 13.60 11.90 5.97
C ASN A 85 13.81 10.73 6.94
N ARG A 86 14.82 10.85 7.80
CA ARG A 86 14.94 10.15 9.08
C ARG A 86 14.57 11.13 10.16
#